data_AF-A0A2E8YKE1-F1
#
_entry.id   AF-A0A2E8YKE1-F1
#
_cell.length_a   1.000
_cell.length_b   1.000
_cell.length_c   1.000
_cell.angle_alpha   90.00
_cell.angle_beta   90.00
_cell.angle_gamma   90.00
#
_symmetry.space_group_name_H-M   'P 1'
#
loop_
_entity.id
_entity.type
_entity.pdbx_description
1 polymer ?
#
loop_
_entity_poly.entity_id
_entity_poly.type
_entity_poly.pdbx_seq_one_letter_code
_entity_poly.pdbx_strand_id
1 'polypeptide(L)'
;MTQPRYLVAVLATMVSYGVMNFMMVSTPLAMHAHDLAFHHVASVIKWHILGMYVPAFFTGHLIHRCGMLNIMLIGALVMLACAFVNLSHLDEARYWVALCLLGIGWNFFFAGAATLLAHTYRPEEKVLAQGFNDLLVFGTMTLTSASSGFIVSALGWQALNYAVMLFIVVTLWCIGWLKLRTAMS
;
A
#
# COMPACT_ATOMS: atom_id res chain seq x y z
N MET A 1 18.26 13.17 -7.37
CA MET A 1 17.89 11.74 -7.12
C MET A 1 18.48 11.15 -5.82
N THR A 2 19.54 11.69 -5.21
CA THR A 2 20.15 11.16 -3.96
C THR A 2 19.54 11.74 -2.68
N GLN A 3 18.54 12.61 -2.78
CA GLN A 3 17.93 13.24 -1.62
C GLN A 3 17.15 12.20 -0.79
N PRO A 4 17.34 12.14 0.54
CA PRO A 4 16.62 11.18 1.39
C PRO A 4 15.09 11.25 1.24
N ARG A 5 14.54 12.45 1.02
CA ARG A 5 13.10 12.64 0.78
C ARG A 5 12.60 11.95 -0.49
N TYR A 6 13.37 12.03 -1.57
CA TYR A 6 13.05 11.36 -2.83
C TYR A 6 13.05 9.85 -2.67
N LEU A 7 14.08 9.30 -2.02
CA LEU A 7 14.20 7.86 -1.78
C LEU A 7 13.05 7.33 -0.91
N VAL A 8 12.67 8.04 0.15
CA VAL A 8 11.52 7.65 0.99
C VAL A 8 10.21 7.74 0.22
N ALA A 9 10.03 8.76 -0.64
CA ALA A 9 8.84 8.88 -1.46
C ALA A 9 8.72 7.74 -2.47
N VAL A 10 9.80 7.39 -3.16
CA VAL A 10 9.87 6.27 -4.11
C VAL A 10 9.66 4.94 -3.40
N LEU A 11 10.29 4.71 -2.25
CA LEU A 11 10.05 3.51 -1.46
C LEU A 11 8.58 3.39 -1.05
N ALA A 12 7.97 4.48 -0.59
CA ALA A 12 6.58 4.51 -0.17
C ALA A 12 5.60 4.27 -1.33
N THR A 13 5.80 4.85 -2.51
CA THR A 13 4.98 4.58 -3.69
C THR A 13 5.11 3.12 -4.15
N MET A 14 6.35 2.59 -4.19
CA MET A 14 6.62 1.19 -4.52
C MET A 14 5.92 0.23 -3.55
N VAL A 15 6.07 0.44 -2.24
CA VAL A 15 5.49 -0.45 -1.24
C VAL A 15 3.97 -0.32 -1.20
N SER A 16 3.42 0.89 -1.34
CA SER A 16 1.97 1.08 -1.40
C SER A 16 1.35 0.28 -2.56
N TYR A 17 1.84 0.45 -3.79
CA TYR A 17 1.34 -0.29 -4.95
C TYR A 17 1.69 -1.78 -4.90
N GLY A 18 2.90 -2.12 -4.47
CA GLY A 18 3.36 -3.49 -4.37
C GLY A 18 2.48 -4.31 -3.43
N VAL A 19 2.24 -3.82 -2.20
CA VAL A 19 1.39 -4.50 -1.22
C VAL A 19 -0.05 -4.60 -1.71
N MET A 20 -0.61 -3.50 -2.25
CA MET A 20 -1.97 -3.50 -2.80
C MET A 20 -2.12 -4.59 -3.87
N ASN A 21 -1.22 -4.59 -4.86
CA ASN A 21 -1.24 -5.55 -5.96
C ASN A 21 -1.06 -6.99 -5.44
N PHE A 22 -0.09 -7.20 -4.55
CA PHE A 22 0.22 -8.51 -3.99
C PHE A 22 -0.98 -9.11 -3.25
N MET A 23 -1.65 -8.33 -2.41
CA MET A 23 -2.85 -8.78 -1.70
C MET A 23 -4.05 -8.97 -2.64
N MET A 24 -4.25 -8.10 -3.63
CA MET A 24 -5.38 -8.21 -4.55
C MET A 24 -5.30 -9.42 -5.47
N VAL A 25 -4.10 -9.82 -5.90
CA VAL A 25 -3.92 -11.05 -6.69
C VAL A 25 -4.05 -12.30 -5.82
N SER A 26 -3.55 -12.26 -4.59
CA SER A 26 -3.56 -13.41 -3.69
C SER A 26 -4.90 -13.67 -2.98
N THR A 27 -5.72 -12.65 -2.75
CA THR A 27 -6.97 -12.79 -1.99
C THR A 27 -7.97 -13.74 -2.68
N PRO A 28 -8.29 -13.61 -3.98
CA PRO A 28 -9.20 -14.54 -4.65
C PRO A 28 -8.70 -15.99 -4.61
N LEU A 29 -7.38 -16.18 -4.72
CA LEU A 29 -6.75 -17.51 -4.62
C LEU A 29 -6.95 -18.11 -3.22
N ALA A 30 -6.75 -17.31 -2.17
CA ALA A 30 -6.97 -17.74 -0.79
C ALA A 30 -8.45 -18.01 -0.50
N MET A 31 -9.37 -17.14 -0.95
CA MET A 31 -10.81 -17.34 -0.78
C MET A 31 -11.30 -18.61 -1.49
N HIS A 32 -10.76 -18.91 -2.68
CA HIS A 32 -11.09 -20.14 -3.40
C HIS A 32 -10.62 -21.40 -2.65
N ALA A 33 -9.43 -21.36 -2.04
CA ALA A 33 -8.90 -22.45 -1.22
C ALA A 33 -9.73 -22.71 0.07
N HIS A 34 -10.56 -21.76 0.47
CA HIS A 34 -11.48 -21.86 1.61
C HIS A 34 -12.94 -22.15 1.20
N ASP A 35 -13.18 -22.59 -0.04
CA ASP A 35 -14.51 -22.92 -0.59
C ASP A 35 -15.53 -21.77 -0.51
N LEU A 36 -15.07 -20.51 -0.43
CA LEU A 36 -15.96 -19.36 -0.44
C LEU A 36 -16.56 -19.16 -1.83
N ALA A 37 -17.88 -19.00 -1.91
CA ALA A 37 -18.58 -18.80 -3.17
C ALA A 37 -18.09 -17.53 -3.90
N PHE A 38 -18.00 -17.62 -5.23
CA PHE A 38 -17.50 -16.55 -6.11
C PHE A 38 -18.22 -15.19 -5.92
N HIS A 39 -19.50 -15.21 -5.54
CA HIS A 39 -20.27 -14.00 -5.25
C HIS A 39 -19.64 -13.14 -4.14
N HIS A 40 -19.05 -13.79 -3.12
CA HIS A 40 -18.39 -13.09 -2.01
C HIS A 40 -17.12 -12.39 -2.47
N VAL A 41 -16.33 -13.02 -3.35
CA VAL A 41 -15.13 -12.41 -3.95
C VAL A 41 -15.47 -11.13 -4.69
N ALA A 42 -16.53 -11.14 -5.52
CA ALA A 42 -16.96 -9.96 -6.26
C ALA A 42 -17.43 -8.83 -5.34
N SER A 43 -18.12 -9.14 -4.24
CA SER A 43 -18.55 -8.14 -3.25
C SER A 43 -17.35 -7.48 -2.56
N VAL A 44 -16.39 -8.28 -2.09
CA VAL A 44 -15.18 -7.79 -1.41
C VAL A 44 -14.36 -6.87 -2.34
N ILE A 45 -14.20 -7.22 -3.62
CA ILE A 45 -13.49 -6.39 -4.59
C ILE A 45 -14.22 -5.06 -4.84
N LYS A 46 -15.56 -5.06 -4.94
CA LYS A 46 -16.33 -3.81 -5.10
C LYS A 46 -16.11 -2.85 -3.93
N TRP A 47 -16.16 -3.37 -2.71
CA TRP A 47 -15.95 -2.58 -1.50
C TRP A 47 -14.51 -2.11 -1.34
N HIS A 48 -13.54 -2.92 -1.78
CA HIS A 48 -12.14 -2.49 -1.89
C HIS A 48 -11.98 -1.25 -2.79
N ILE A 49 -12.53 -1.32 -4.01
CA ILE A 49 -12.48 -0.20 -4.97
C ILE A 49 -13.15 1.04 -4.39
N LEU A 50 -14.28 0.87 -3.71
CA LEU A 50 -14.94 1.97 -3.00
C LEU A 50 -14.01 2.57 -1.92
N GLY A 51 -13.36 1.71 -1.13
CA GLY A 51 -12.36 2.11 -0.13
C GLY A 51 -11.14 2.81 -0.74
N MET A 52 -10.78 2.52 -1.99
CA MET A 52 -9.70 3.24 -2.68
C MET A 52 -10.10 4.65 -3.12
N TYR A 53 -11.31 4.84 -3.64
CA TYR A 53 -11.69 6.10 -4.31
C TYR A 53 -12.53 7.04 -3.45
N VAL A 54 -13.34 6.53 -2.51
CA VAL A 54 -14.15 7.39 -1.62
C VAL A 54 -13.28 8.28 -0.71
N PRO A 55 -12.20 7.78 -0.09
CA PRO A 55 -11.34 8.64 0.71
C PRO A 55 -10.66 9.73 -0.12
N ALA A 56 -10.40 9.49 -1.41
CA ALA A 56 -9.69 10.42 -2.29
C ALA A 56 -10.31 11.83 -2.33
N PHE A 57 -11.64 11.93 -2.19
CA PHE A 57 -12.35 13.21 -2.11
C PHE A 57 -11.91 14.06 -0.91
N PHE A 58 -11.51 13.42 0.20
CA PHE A 58 -11.10 14.07 1.44
C PHE A 58 -9.58 14.09 1.62
N THR A 59 -8.86 13.15 1.01
CA THR A 59 -7.41 12.97 1.19
C THR A 59 -6.63 14.23 0.86
N GLY A 60 -6.98 14.97 -0.19
CA GLY A 60 -6.31 16.24 -0.51
C GLY A 60 -6.46 17.29 0.61
N HIS A 61 -7.67 17.42 1.17
CA HIS A 61 -7.94 18.33 2.28
C HIS A 61 -7.22 17.89 3.57
N LEU A 62 -7.20 16.59 3.85
CA LEU A 62 -6.48 15.98 4.97
C LEU A 62 -4.97 16.18 4.86
N ILE A 63 -4.39 16.04 3.66
CA ILE A 63 -2.96 16.32 3.43
C ILE A 63 -2.64 17.79 3.69
N HIS A 64 -3.50 18.72 3.26
CA HIS A 64 -3.32 20.15 3.53
C HIS A 64 -3.40 20.49 5.02
N ARG A 65 -4.34 19.87 5.77
CA ARG A 65 -4.52 20.16 7.21
C ARG A 65 -3.53 19.43 8.12
N CYS A 66 -3.32 18.14 7.88
CA CYS A 66 -2.54 17.26 8.75
C CYS A 66 -1.09 17.07 8.28
N GLY A 67 -0.79 17.43 7.03
CA GLY A 67 0.54 17.26 6.42
C GLY A 67 0.74 15.90 5.76
N MET A 68 1.50 15.89 4.66
CA MET A 68 1.70 14.70 3.82
C MET A 68 2.31 13.51 4.59
N LEU A 69 3.31 13.73 5.45
CA LEU A 69 3.97 12.64 6.19
C LEU A 69 3.02 11.98 7.21
N ASN A 70 2.10 12.73 7.80
CA ASN A 70 1.13 12.18 8.75
C ASN A 70 0.10 11.30 8.03
N ILE A 71 -0.38 11.74 6.87
CA ILE A 71 -1.30 10.94 6.05
C ILE A 71 -0.62 9.68 5.53
N MET A 72 0.65 9.75 5.13
CA MET A 72 1.43 8.56 4.76
C MET A 72 1.53 7.55 5.91
N LEU A 73 1.84 8.01 7.13
CA LEU A 73 1.93 7.14 8.31
C LEU A 73 0.58 6.51 8.64
N ILE A 74 -0.51 7.27 8.61
CA ILE A 74 -1.86 6.74 8.85
C ILE A 74 -2.19 5.67 7.81
N GLY A 75 -1.97 5.95 6.52
CA GLY A 75 -2.22 4.97 5.45
C GLY A 75 -1.43 3.68 5.63
N ALA A 76 -0.13 3.78 5.94
CA ALA A 76 0.72 2.63 6.20
C ALA A 76 0.29 1.84 7.46
N LEU A 77 -0.13 2.52 8.54
CA LEU A 77 -0.68 1.86 9.73
C LEU A 77 -2.00 1.14 9.44
N VAL A 78 -2.87 1.73 8.62
CA VAL A 78 -4.12 1.08 8.20
C VAL A 78 -3.84 -0.16 7.34
N MET A 79 -2.85 -0.10 6.45
CA MET A 79 -2.41 -1.29 5.69
C MET A 79 -1.79 -2.35 6.60
N LEU A 80 -1.06 -1.94 7.65
CA LEU A 80 -0.54 -2.87 8.65
C LEU A 80 -1.68 -3.55 9.42
N ALA A 81 -2.71 -2.80 9.81
CA ALA A 81 -3.91 -3.33 10.44
C ALA A 81 -4.64 -4.34 9.54
N CYS A 82 -4.72 -4.07 8.23
CA CYS A 82 -5.22 -5.04 7.24
C CYS A 82 -4.43 -6.37 7.31
N ALA A 83 -3.09 -6.31 7.32
CA ALA A 83 -2.27 -7.51 7.42
C ALA A 83 -2.50 -8.27 8.74
N PHE A 84 -2.70 -7.59 9.86
CA PHE A 84 -3.05 -8.22 11.14
C PHE A 84 -4.42 -8.91 11.12
N VAL A 85 -5.43 -8.28 10.49
CA VAL A 85 -6.75 -8.91 10.30
C VAL A 85 -6.59 -10.18 9.47
N ASN A 86 -5.76 -10.14 8.42
CA ASN A 86 -5.52 -11.28 7.54
C ASN A 86 -4.74 -12.44 8.18
N LEU A 87 -4.02 -12.20 9.28
CA LEU A 87 -3.34 -13.27 10.04
C LEU A 87 -4.28 -14.03 10.98
N SER A 88 -5.46 -13.48 11.28
CA SER A 88 -6.44 -14.13 12.14
C SER A 88 -7.23 -15.20 11.37
N HIS A 89 -7.96 -16.09 12.06
CA HIS A 89 -8.88 -17.02 11.39
C HIS A 89 -9.82 -16.27 10.46
N LEU A 90 -9.84 -16.65 9.19
CA LEU A 90 -10.52 -15.90 8.13
C LEU A 90 -11.94 -16.43 7.96
N ASP A 91 -12.90 -15.53 8.14
CA ASP A 91 -14.28 -15.67 7.69
C ASP A 91 -14.53 -14.63 6.57
N GLU A 92 -15.68 -14.73 5.91
CA GLU A 92 -16.05 -13.80 4.84
C GLU A 92 -15.99 -12.33 5.30
N ALA A 93 -16.46 -12.06 6.51
CA ALA A 93 -16.51 -10.70 7.07
C ALA A 93 -15.11 -10.11 7.27
N ARG A 94 -14.13 -10.91 7.69
CA ARG A 94 -12.74 -10.48 7.85
C ARG A 94 -12.06 -10.20 6.52
N TYR A 95 -12.30 -11.00 5.48
CA TYR A 95 -11.84 -10.67 4.13
C TYR A 95 -12.42 -9.33 3.65
N TRP A 96 -13.71 -9.12 3.91
CA TRP A 96 -14.37 -7.86 3.58
C TRP A 96 -13.74 -6.66 4.30
N VAL A 97 -13.57 -6.77 5.62
CA VAL A 97 -12.93 -5.72 6.44
C VAL A 97 -11.49 -5.49 5.99
N ALA A 98 -10.71 -6.54 5.79
CA ALA A 98 -9.30 -6.45 5.38
C ALA A 98 -9.16 -5.73 4.04
N LEU A 99 -9.97 -6.08 3.03
CA LEU A 99 -9.87 -5.45 1.72
C LEU A 99 -10.40 -4.00 1.71
N CYS A 100 -11.39 -3.68 2.55
CA CYS A 100 -11.78 -2.30 2.78
C CYS A 100 -10.64 -1.48 3.40
N LEU A 101 -10.00 -2.00 4.46
CA LEU A 101 -8.84 -1.38 5.09
C LEU A 101 -7.68 -1.24 4.10
N LEU A 102 -7.44 -2.24 3.25
CA LEU A 102 -6.43 -2.19 2.21
C LEU A 102 -6.67 -1.01 1.25
N GLY A 103 -7.91 -0.82 0.80
CA GLY A 103 -8.25 0.28 -0.11
C GLY A 103 -8.06 1.65 0.53
N ILE A 104 -8.56 1.82 1.76
CA ILE A 104 -8.44 3.09 2.50
C ILE A 104 -6.98 3.40 2.83
N GLY A 105 -6.25 2.41 3.34
CA GLY A 105 -4.85 2.52 3.70
C GLY A 105 -3.98 2.85 2.48
N TRP A 106 -4.20 2.14 1.36
CA TRP A 106 -3.52 2.42 0.10
C TRP A 106 -3.78 3.85 -0.38
N ASN A 107 -5.02 4.35 -0.30
CA ASN A 107 -5.32 5.72 -0.73
C ASN A 107 -4.49 6.76 0.02
N PHE A 108 -4.53 6.73 1.35
CA PHE A 108 -3.78 7.68 2.17
C PHE A 108 -2.28 7.52 2.00
N PHE A 109 -1.80 6.28 1.94
CA PHE A 109 -0.38 6.01 1.81
C PHE A 109 0.15 6.49 0.46
N PHE A 110 -0.51 6.11 -0.64
CA PHE A 110 -0.12 6.50 -1.99
C PHE A 110 -0.26 8.01 -2.21
N ALA A 111 -1.39 8.63 -1.84
CA ALA A 111 -1.60 10.06 -2.05
C ALA A 111 -0.57 10.91 -1.28
N GLY A 112 -0.25 10.51 -0.05
CA GLY A 112 0.81 11.15 0.72
C GLY A 112 2.19 10.96 0.08
N ALA A 113 2.51 9.75 -0.38
CA ALA A 113 3.79 9.44 -1.03
C ALA A 113 3.96 10.19 -2.37
N ALA A 114 2.91 10.24 -3.19
CA ALA A 114 2.89 11.00 -4.44
C ALA A 114 3.05 12.50 -4.20
N THR A 115 2.42 13.02 -3.15
CA THR A 115 2.59 14.42 -2.74
C THR A 115 4.03 14.69 -2.30
N LEU A 116 4.62 13.82 -1.48
CA LEU A 116 6.03 13.94 -1.07
C LEU A 116 6.95 13.90 -2.29
N LEU A 117 6.73 12.96 -3.21
CA LEU A 117 7.49 12.83 -4.45
C LEU A 117 7.45 14.13 -5.27
N ALA A 118 6.28 14.75 -5.42
CA ALA A 118 6.13 16.02 -6.13
C ALA A 118 6.92 17.19 -5.52
N HIS A 119 7.28 17.11 -4.23
CA HIS A 119 8.08 18.13 -3.55
C HIS A 119 9.60 17.86 -3.60
N THR A 120 10.05 16.81 -4.30
CA THR A 120 11.46 16.37 -4.29
C THR A 120 12.22 16.62 -5.58
N TYR A 121 11.57 17.17 -6.60
CA TYR A 121 12.18 17.49 -7.88
C TYR A 121 11.74 18.88 -8.36
N ARG A 122 12.57 19.51 -9.20
CA ARG A 122 12.18 20.73 -9.93
C ARG A 122 11.32 20.39 -11.15
N PRO A 123 10.56 21.35 -11.71
CA PRO A 123 9.77 21.11 -12.92
C PRO A 123 10.58 20.53 -14.08
N GLU A 124 11.83 20.95 -14.23
CA GLU A 124 12.79 20.47 -15.24
C GLU A 124 13.15 18.99 -15.08
N GLU A 125 13.17 18.49 -13.85
CA GLU A 125 13.54 17.11 -13.51
C GLU A 125 12.32 16.18 -13.41
N LYS A 126 11.10 16.74 -13.45
CA LYS A 126 9.84 16.05 -13.20
C LYS A 126 9.69 14.79 -14.03
N VAL A 127 9.93 14.88 -15.34
CA VAL A 127 9.75 13.77 -16.28
C VAL A 127 10.65 12.60 -15.90
N LEU A 128 11.92 12.87 -15.60
CA LEU A 128 12.88 11.83 -15.25
C LEU A 128 12.59 11.23 -13.87
N ALA A 129 12.26 12.07 -12.89
CA ALA A 129 11.95 11.65 -11.54
C ALA A 129 10.65 10.82 -11.46
N GLN A 130 9.58 11.25 -12.12
CA GLN A 130 8.34 10.46 -12.21
C GLN A 130 8.54 9.20 -13.04
N GLY A 131 9.23 9.28 -14.19
CA GLY A 131 9.50 8.11 -15.01
C GLY A 131 10.29 7.02 -14.27
N PHE A 132 11.27 7.41 -13.45
CA PHE A 132 12.01 6.48 -12.60
C PHE A 132 11.13 5.87 -11.51
N ASN A 133 10.31 6.68 -10.83
CA ASN A 133 9.34 6.19 -9.86
C ASN A 133 8.39 5.17 -10.49
N ASP A 134 7.82 5.50 -11.65
CA ASP A 134 6.82 4.67 -12.32
C ASP A 134 7.44 3.36 -12.80
N LEU A 135 8.67 3.39 -13.32
CA LEU A 135 9.43 2.19 -13.66
C LEU A 135 9.59 1.25 -12.45
N LEU A 136 9.94 1.79 -11.28
CA LEU A 136 10.09 1.00 -10.07
C LEU A 136 8.77 0.48 -9.52
N VAL A 137 7.70 1.28 -9.60
CA VAL A 137 6.34 0.85 -9.22
C VAL A 137 5.88 -0.29 -10.11
N PHE A 138 5.96 -0.14 -11.44
CA PHE A 138 5.55 -1.20 -12.37
C PHE A 138 6.45 -2.43 -12.29
N GLY A 139 7.74 -2.25 -12.08
CA GLY A 139 8.65 -3.36 -11.78
C GLY A 139 8.23 -4.12 -10.53
N THR A 140 7.91 -3.40 -9.45
CA THR A 140 7.42 -3.99 -8.19
C THR A 140 6.08 -4.70 -8.39
N MET A 141 5.15 -4.11 -9.14
CA MET A 141 3.87 -4.74 -9.50
C MET A 141 4.09 -6.02 -10.30
N THR A 142 5.03 -6.03 -11.24
CA THR A 142 5.36 -7.22 -12.03
C THR A 142 5.90 -8.34 -11.14
N LEU A 143 6.84 -8.03 -10.25
CA LEU A 143 7.41 -8.99 -9.31
C LEU A 143 6.37 -9.52 -8.33
N THR A 144 5.55 -8.64 -7.75
CA THR A 144 4.49 -9.04 -6.80
C THR A 144 3.41 -9.87 -7.48
N SER A 145 2.94 -9.51 -8.67
CA SER A 145 2.01 -10.33 -9.45
C SER A 145 2.60 -11.71 -9.76
N ALA A 146 3.84 -11.78 -10.25
CA ALA A 146 4.48 -13.05 -10.61
C ALA A 146 4.70 -13.97 -9.39
N SER A 147 5.08 -13.39 -8.25
CA SER A 147 5.35 -14.15 -7.02
C SER A 147 4.11 -14.50 -6.20
N SER A 148 3.01 -13.75 -6.34
CA SER A 148 1.77 -13.91 -5.55
C SER A 148 1.23 -15.34 -5.55
N GLY A 149 1.11 -15.94 -6.74
CA GLY A 149 0.60 -17.30 -6.91
C GLY A 149 1.54 -18.35 -6.31
N PHE A 150 2.86 -18.19 -6.52
CA PHE A 150 3.87 -19.10 -5.95
C PHE A 150 3.91 -19.02 -4.43
N ILE A 151 3.89 -17.81 -3.85
CA ILE A 151 3.95 -17.62 -2.40
C ILE A 151 2.71 -18.21 -1.73
N VAL A 152 1.51 -17.96 -2.28
CA VAL A 152 0.28 -18.52 -1.70
C VAL A 152 0.24 -20.05 -1.81
N SER A 153 0.66 -20.62 -2.94
CA SER A 153 0.60 -22.08 -3.14
C SER A 153 1.69 -22.85 -2.39
N ALA A 154 2.92 -22.30 -2.30
CA ALA A 154 4.07 -22.98 -1.70
C ALA A 154 4.28 -22.64 -0.22
N LEU A 155 4.09 -21.37 0.16
CA LEU A 155 4.38 -20.87 1.52
C LEU A 155 3.10 -20.55 2.33
N GLY A 156 1.95 -20.50 1.65
CA GLY A 156 0.66 -20.25 2.28
C GLY A 156 0.34 -18.78 2.51
N TRP A 157 -0.91 -18.53 2.89
CA TRP A 157 -1.46 -17.20 3.12
C TRP A 157 -0.78 -16.42 4.25
N GLN A 158 -0.35 -17.11 5.31
CA GLN A 158 0.31 -16.44 6.45
C GLN A 158 1.67 -15.87 6.05
N ALA A 159 2.47 -16.63 5.29
CA ALA A 159 3.78 -16.18 4.82
C ALA A 159 3.68 -14.91 3.97
N LEU A 160 2.65 -14.83 3.13
CA LEU A 160 2.36 -13.62 2.34
C LEU A 160 2.11 -12.40 3.23
N ASN A 161 1.28 -12.55 4.28
CA ASN A 161 0.96 -11.44 5.18
C ASN A 161 2.17 -11.01 6.01
N TYR A 162 3.02 -11.94 6.46
CA TYR A 162 4.28 -11.57 7.11
C TYR A 162 5.23 -10.79 6.19
N ALA A 163 5.34 -11.18 4.92
CA ALA A 163 6.13 -10.44 3.94
C ALA A 163 5.57 -9.01 3.75
N VAL A 164 4.26 -8.86 3.62
CA VAL A 164 3.60 -7.54 3.56
C VAL A 164 3.90 -6.70 4.80
N MET A 165 3.75 -7.28 6.00
CA MET A 165 4.04 -6.57 7.25
C MET A 165 5.49 -6.08 7.29
N LEU A 166 6.45 -6.90 6.87
CA LEU A 166 7.86 -6.51 6.82
C LEU A 166 8.06 -5.26 5.95
N PHE A 167 7.52 -5.25 4.73
CA PHE A 167 7.66 -4.10 3.82
C PHE A 167 7.00 -2.83 4.39
N ILE A 168 5.83 -2.96 5.01
CA ILE A 168 5.13 -1.83 5.63
C ILE A 168 5.91 -1.30 6.83
N VAL A 169 6.41 -2.16 7.72
CA VAL A 169 7.18 -1.75 8.92
C VAL A 169 8.48 -1.05 8.54
N VAL A 170 9.21 -1.57 7.56
CA VAL A 170 10.42 -0.91 7.04
C VAL A 170 10.08 0.48 6.52
N THR A 171 8.98 0.60 5.77
CA THR A 171 8.59 1.90 5.21
C THR A 171 8.09 2.87 6.27
N LEU A 172 7.35 2.41 7.27
CA LEU A 172 6.95 3.19 8.44
C LEU A 172 8.16 3.75 9.17
N TRP A 173 9.19 2.93 9.35
CA TRP A 173 10.44 3.36 9.98
C TRP A 173 11.15 4.44 9.15
N CYS A 174 11.26 4.27 7.83
CA CYS A 174 11.83 5.28 6.94
C CYS A 174 11.07 6.61 6.96
N ILE A 175 9.73 6.57 6.97
CA ILE A 175 8.88 7.77 7.03
C ILE A 175 9.00 8.44 8.40
N GLY A 176 8.98 7.65 9.48
CA GLY A 176 9.17 8.15 10.84
C GLY A 176 10.52 8.83 11.02
N TRP A 177 11.59 8.21 10.53
CA TRP A 177 12.93 8.80 10.50
C TRP A 177 12.96 10.13 9.73
N LEU A 178 12.34 10.18 8.54
CA LEU A 178 12.28 11.40 7.75
C LEU A 178 11.50 12.53 8.45
N LYS A 179 10.40 12.18 9.14
CA LYS A 179 9.59 13.12 9.92
C LYS A 179 10.39 13.71 11.07
N LEU A 180 11.10 12.88 11.83
CA LEU A 180 11.98 13.33 12.92
C LEU A 180 13.10 14.24 12.38
N ARG A 181 13.73 13.86 11.27
CA ARG A 181 14.78 14.68 10.65
C ARG A 181 14.27 16.05 10.20
N THR A 182 13.06 16.12 9.66
CA THR A 182 12.44 17.39 9.23
C THR A 182 12.02 18.27 10.42
N ALA A 183 11.67 17.67 11.56
CA ALA A 183 11.30 18.42 12.76
C ALA A 183 12.51 19.04 13.49
N MET A 184 13.71 18.51 13.27
CA MET A 184 14.96 18.98 13.88
C MET A 184 15.74 19.99 13.02
N SER A 185 15.27 20.28 11.80
CA SER A 185 15.88 21.22 10.84
C SER A 185 15.08 22.50 10.73
#